data_AF-A0A168PIF2-F1
#
_entry.id   AF-A0A168PIF2-F1
#
_cell.length_a   1.000
_cell.length_b   1.000
_cell.length_c   1.000
_cell.angle_alpha   90.00
_cell.angle_beta   90.00
_cell.angle_gamma   90.00
#
_symmetry.space_group_name_H-M   'P 1'
#
loop_
_entity.id
_entity.type
_entity.pdbx_description
1 polymer ?
#
loop_
_entity_poly.entity_id
_entity_poly.type
_entity_poly.pdbx_seq_one_letter_code
_entity_poly.pdbx_strand_id
1 'polypeptide(L)'
;TPDKKHGSVHWKLERVTAISMVPLISATFIMGPNTLADVLLGVLLPFHVHMAMLSMLIDYFNPSRANPLLCKAMKYTLHTSSTAVMLGCALFNYRDVGITEFIQRIWAA
;
A
#
# COMPACT_ATOMS: atom_id res chain seq x y z
N THR A 1 -4.56 -3.92 26.48
CA THR A 1 -6.03 -3.95 26.42
C THR A 1 -6.48 -3.46 25.06
N PRO A 2 -7.57 -3.98 24.45
CA PRO A 2 -8.04 -3.50 23.14
C PRO A 2 -8.53 -2.05 23.22
N ASP A 3 -8.12 -1.20 22.28
CA ASP A 3 -8.61 0.18 22.15
C ASP A 3 -9.89 0.21 21.30
N LYS A 4 -10.96 0.81 21.84
CA LYS A 4 -12.24 1.00 21.13
C LYS A 4 -12.09 1.81 19.85
N LYS A 5 -11.11 2.71 19.77
CA LYS A 5 -10.89 3.57 18.59
C LYS A 5 -10.19 2.84 17.45
N HIS A 6 -9.56 1.68 17.70
CA HIS A 6 -8.75 0.97 16.72
C HIS A 6 -9.48 0.72 15.39
N GLY A 7 -10.68 0.13 15.45
CA GLY A 7 -11.47 -0.16 14.26
C GLY A 7 -11.95 1.10 13.53
N SER A 8 -12.32 2.15 14.26
CA SER A 8 -12.77 3.42 13.64
C SER A 8 -11.62 4.14 12.94
N VAL A 9 -10.42 4.15 13.53
CA VAL A 9 -9.22 4.75 12.92
C VAL A 9 -8.82 3.97 11.66
N HIS A 10 -8.77 2.63 11.76
CA HIS A 10 -8.49 1.75 10.61
C HIS A 10 -9.44 2.02 9.44
N TRP A 11 -10.75 2.01 9.70
CA TRP A 11 -11.76 2.28 8.68
C TRP A 11 -11.59 3.67 8.03
N LYS A 12 -11.32 4.72 8.83
CA LYS A 12 -11.13 6.08 8.29
C LYS A 12 -9.90 6.14 7.39
N LEU A 13 -8.79 5.52 7.79
CA LEU A 13 -7.56 5.51 7.00
C LEU A 13 -7.76 4.76 5.67
N GLU A 14 -8.44 3.62 5.67
CA GLU A 14 -8.76 2.88 4.44
C GLU A 14 -9.57 3.75 3.46
N ARG A 15 -10.56 4.52 3.94
CA ARG A 15 -11.37 5.38 3.08
C ARG A 15 -10.59 6.59 2.57
N VAL A 16 -9.82 7.25 3.43
CA VAL A 16 -9.02 8.42 3.03
C VAL A 16 -8.00 8.02 1.96
N THR A 17 -7.29 6.91 2.16
CA THR A 17 -6.31 6.42 1.18
C THR A 17 -6.98 6.06 -0.15
N ALA A 18 -8.08 5.31 -0.13
CA ALA A 18 -8.83 4.95 -1.34
C ALA A 18 -9.33 6.18 -2.11
N ILE A 19 -9.97 7.14 -1.41
CA ILE A 19 -10.51 8.35 -2.04
C ILE A 19 -9.38 9.22 -2.59
N SER A 20 -8.27 9.35 -1.87
CA SER A 20 -7.11 10.15 -2.31
C SER A 20 -6.43 9.60 -3.58
N MET A 21 -6.46 8.29 -3.78
CA MET A 21 -5.85 7.66 -4.96
C MET A 21 -6.58 7.99 -6.26
N VAL A 22 -7.91 8.20 -6.23
CA VAL A 22 -8.70 8.50 -7.44
C VAL A 22 -8.21 9.76 -8.17
N PRO A 23 -8.14 10.95 -7.53
CA PRO A 23 -7.62 12.14 -8.19
C PRO A 23 -6.12 12.04 -8.48
N LEU A 24 -5.34 11.37 -7.62
CA LEU A 24 -3.90 11.19 -7.84
C LEU A 24 -3.61 10.44 -9.14
N ILE A 25 -4.24 9.28 -9.32
CA ILE A 25 -4.10 8.48 -10.54
C ILE A 25 -4.64 9.28 -11.75
N SER A 26 -5.80 9.92 -11.61
CA SER A 26 -6.36 10.74 -12.69
C SER A 26 -5.40 11.86 -13.13
N ALA A 27 -4.75 12.52 -12.17
CA ALA A 27 -3.76 13.55 -12.46
C ALA A 27 -2.54 13.00 -13.22
N THR A 28 -2.06 11.79 -12.89
CA THR A 28 -0.94 11.17 -13.64
C THR A 28 -1.28 10.88 -15.10
N PHE A 29 -2.52 10.50 -15.40
CA PHE A 29 -2.95 10.28 -16.80
C PHE A 29 -3.05 11.57 -17.61
N ILE A 30 -3.44 12.68 -16.96
CA ILE A 30 -3.63 13.98 -17.64
C ILE A 30 -2.30 14.71 -17.80
N MET A 31 -1.46 14.70 -16.76
CA MET A 31 -0.24 15.50 -16.70
C MET A 31 1.01 14.74 -17.18
N GLY A 32 0.91 13.41 -17.34
CA GLY A 32 2.05 12.54 -17.61
C GLY A 32 2.93 12.31 -16.37
N PRO A 33 4.13 11.75 -16.56
CA PRO A 33 5.05 11.43 -15.48
C PRO A 33 5.43 12.64 -14.64
N ASN A 34 5.37 12.48 -13.32
CA ASN A 34 5.55 13.59 -12.38
C ASN A 34 6.12 13.11 -11.04
N THR A 35 7.22 13.73 -10.60
CA THR A 35 7.91 13.39 -9.36
C THR A 35 7.04 13.49 -8.11
N LEU A 36 6.16 14.50 -8.02
CA LEU A 36 5.24 14.63 -6.89
C LEU A 36 4.25 13.46 -6.87
N ALA A 37 3.72 13.11 -8.03
CA ALA A 37 2.81 11.97 -8.13
C ALA A 37 3.51 10.65 -7.80
N ASP A 38 4.76 10.48 -8.25
CA ASP A 38 5.57 9.30 -7.94
C ASP A 38 5.81 9.14 -6.44
N VAL A 39 6.19 10.23 -5.76
CA VAL A 39 6.39 10.21 -4.30
C VAL A 39 5.08 9.89 -3.57
N LEU A 40 3.97 10.51 -3.97
CA LEU A 40 2.67 10.24 -3.37
C LEU A 40 2.19 8.81 -3.63
N LEU A 41 2.35 8.30 -4.86
CA LEU A 41 2.02 6.91 -5.22
C LEU A 41 2.90 5.92 -4.46
N GLY A 42 4.19 6.21 -4.32
CA GLY A 42 5.15 5.38 -3.58
C GLY A 42 4.84 5.22 -2.09
N VAL A 43 3.94 6.04 -1.53
CA VAL A 43 3.47 5.93 -0.14
C VAL A 43 2.02 5.45 -0.09
N LEU A 44 1.11 6.15 -0.77
CA LEU A 44 -0.33 5.92 -0.65
C LEU A 44 -0.74 4.55 -1.18
N LEU A 45 -0.16 4.10 -2.30
CA LEU A 45 -0.51 2.81 -2.88
C LEU A 45 -0.03 1.64 -1.99
N PRO A 46 1.26 1.55 -1.58
CA PRO A 46 1.69 0.49 -0.65
C PRO A 46 0.95 0.52 0.68
N PHE A 47 0.64 1.71 1.21
CA PHE A 47 -0.08 1.84 2.47
C PHE A 47 -1.54 1.36 2.36
N HIS A 48 -2.24 1.71 1.27
CA HIS A 48 -3.58 1.22 0.98
C HIS A 48 -3.60 -0.31 0.87
N VAL A 49 -2.65 -0.88 0.10
CA VAL A 49 -2.52 -2.33 -0.07
C VAL A 49 -2.19 -3.02 1.26
N HIS A 50 -1.33 -2.44 2.11
CA HIS A 50 -1.02 -2.99 3.42
C HIS A 50 -2.26 -3.15 4.31
N MET A 51 -3.11 -2.12 4.39
CA MET A 51 -4.34 -2.17 5.18
C MET A 51 -5.35 -3.19 4.62
N ALA A 52 -5.53 -3.22 3.29
CA ALA A 52 -6.40 -4.20 2.64
C ALA A 52 -5.94 -5.65 2.90
N MET A 53 -4.64 -5.90 2.83
CA MET A 53 -4.05 -7.22 3.12
C MET A 53 -4.17 -7.58 4.61
N LEU A 54 -4.05 -6.61 5.52
CA LEU A 54 -4.31 -6.85 6.95
C LEU A 54 -5.75 -7.29 7.20
N SER A 55 -6.72 -6.63 6.57
CA SER A 55 -8.14 -6.99 6.64
C SER A 55 -8.35 -8.43 6.13
N MET A 56 -7.76 -8.79 4.98
CA MET A 56 -7.79 -10.16 4.44
C MET A 56 -7.16 -11.17 5.42
N LEU A 57 -6.02 -10.87 6.04
CA LEU A 57 -5.39 -11.77 7.01
C LEU A 57 -6.24 -11.97 8.27
N ILE A 58 -6.95 -10.94 8.73
CA ILE A 58 -7.83 -11.06 9.90
C ILE A 58 -9.02 -11.98 9.60
N ASP A 59 -9.59 -11.90 8.40
CA ASP A 59 -10.74 -12.70 8.00
C ASP A 59 -10.39 -14.18 7.78
N TYR A 60 -9.29 -14.46 7.07
CA TYR A 60 -8.93 -15.82 6.65
C TYR A 60 -7.88 -16.50 7.54
N PHE A 61 -6.95 -15.74 8.13
CA PHE A 61 -5.88 -16.25 9.02
C PHE A 61 -6.15 -15.88 10.48
N ASN A 62 -7.37 -16.18 10.94
CA ASN A 62 -7.75 -15.99 12.33
C ASN A 62 -7.17 -17.13 13.21
N PRO A 63 -6.42 -16.84 14.30
CA PRO A 63 -5.88 -17.87 15.20
C PRO A 63 -6.91 -18.82 15.81
N SER A 64 -8.18 -18.41 15.87
CA SER A 64 -9.29 -19.26 16.33
C SER A 64 -9.74 -20.30 15.29
N ARG A 65 -9.32 -20.16 14.03
CA ARG A 65 -9.74 -21.00 12.89
C ARG A 65 -8.58 -21.60 12.08
N ALA A 66 -7.36 -21.07 12.23
CA ALA A 66 -6.18 -21.47 11.49
C ALA A 66 -4.97 -21.67 12.44
N ASN A 67 -3.90 -22.29 11.94
CA ASN A 67 -2.69 -22.56 12.73
C ASN A 67 -2.08 -21.25 13.28
N PRO A 68 -1.99 -21.07 14.61
CA PRO A 68 -1.48 -19.83 15.22
C PRO A 68 -0.06 -19.44 14.78
N LEU A 69 0.80 -20.43 14.52
CA LEU A 69 2.16 -20.18 14.03
C LEU A 69 2.14 -19.58 12.63
N LEU A 70 1.29 -20.12 11.75
CA LEU A 70 1.10 -19.60 10.40
C LEU A 70 0.50 -18.19 10.43
N CYS A 71 -0.52 -17.95 11.26
CA CYS A 71 -1.11 -16.62 11.43
C CYS A 71 -0.08 -15.59 11.86
N LYS A 72 0.82 -15.96 12.79
CA LYS A 72 1.92 -15.10 13.23
C LYS A 72 2.91 -14.84 12.10
N ALA A 73 3.34 -15.90 11.39
CA ALA A 73 4.26 -15.79 10.26
C ALA A 73 3.71 -14.85 9.18
N MET A 74 2.46 -15.04 8.76
CA MET A 74 1.80 -14.21 7.73
C MET A 74 1.75 -12.72 8.10
N LYS A 75 1.47 -12.41 9.38
CA LYS A 75 1.49 -11.01 9.85
C LYS A 75 2.89 -10.39 9.75
N TYR A 76 3.93 -11.10 10.20
CA TYR A 76 5.30 -10.61 10.07
C TYR A 76 5.75 -10.48 8.62
N THR A 77 5.39 -11.44 7.78
CA THR A 77 5.62 -11.37 6.33
C THR A 77 4.97 -10.12 5.75
N LEU A 78 3.70 -9.84 6.07
CA LEU A 78 3.02 -8.66 5.56
C LEU A 78 3.69 -7.36 6.02
N HIS A 79 4.04 -7.22 7.30
CA HIS A 79 4.72 -6.01 7.78
C HIS A 79 6.08 -5.82 7.12
N THR A 80 6.89 -6.87 7.06
CA THR A 80 8.22 -6.81 6.44
C THR A 80 8.16 -6.54 4.95
N SER A 81 7.26 -7.19 4.22
CA SER A 81 7.08 -6.97 2.79
C SER A 81 6.55 -5.57 2.49
N SER A 82 5.58 -5.07 3.26
CA SER A 82 5.04 -3.72 3.06
C SER A 82 6.08 -2.63 3.33
N THR A 83 6.90 -2.78 4.38
CA THR A 83 8.03 -1.88 4.62
C THR A 83 9.06 -1.96 3.49
N ALA A 84 9.41 -3.17 3.04
CA ALA A 84 10.35 -3.36 1.94
C ALA A 84 9.84 -2.73 0.64
N VAL A 85 8.56 -2.90 0.29
CA VAL A 85 7.93 -2.29 -0.89
C VAL A 85 7.96 -0.78 -0.79
N MET A 86 7.56 -0.19 0.34
CA MET A 86 7.55 1.27 0.50
C MET A 86 8.96 1.88 0.42
N LEU A 87 9.96 1.22 1.02
CA LEU A 87 11.37 1.60 0.86
C LEU A 87 11.85 1.43 -0.58
N GLY A 88 11.45 0.35 -1.25
CA GLY A 88 11.74 0.09 -2.66
C GLY A 88 11.19 1.18 -3.56
N CYS A 89 9.93 1.58 -3.37
CA CYS A 89 9.30 2.70 -4.08
C CYS A 89 10.06 4.01 -3.84
N ALA A 90 10.45 4.30 -2.60
CA ALA A 90 11.21 5.52 -2.28
C ALA A 90 12.59 5.53 -2.98
N LEU A 91 13.31 4.39 -2.96
CA LEU A 91 14.59 4.26 -3.64
C LEU A 91 14.45 4.34 -5.16
N PHE A 92 13.42 3.71 -5.72
CA PHE A 92 13.13 3.73 -7.15
C PHE A 92 12.81 5.15 -7.64
N ASN A 93 12.00 5.90 -6.89
CA ASN A 93 11.70 7.29 -7.20
C ASN A 93 12.91 8.23 -7.03
N TYR A 94 13.87 7.89 -6.16
CA TYR A 94 15.04 8.72 -5.89
C TYR A 94 16.23 8.43 -6.83
N ARG A 95 16.41 7.16 -7.22
CA ARG A 95 17.62 6.70 -7.95
C ARG A 95 17.34 6.24 -9.38
N ASP A 96 16.08 6.12 -9.76
CA ASP A 96 15.65 5.62 -11.06
C ASP A 96 14.64 6.60 -11.69
N VAL A 97 14.01 6.19 -12.79
CA VAL A 97 13.11 7.01 -13.60
C VAL A 97 11.82 7.44 -12.91
N GLY A 98 11.44 6.81 -11.78
CA GLY A 98 10.17 7.05 -11.10
C GLY A 98 9.03 6.16 -11.59
N ILE A 99 8.03 5.96 -10.73
CA ILE A 99 6.95 4.99 -10.95
C ILE A 99 6.14 5.28 -12.23
N THR A 100 5.72 6.53 -12.43
CA THR A 100 4.84 6.91 -13.56
C THR A 100 5.54 6.79 -14.90
N GLU A 101 6.77 7.29 -15.02
CA GLU A 101 7.61 7.15 -16.22
C GLU A 101 7.91 5.68 -16.51
N PHE A 102 8.22 4.88 -15.48
CA PHE A 102 8.45 3.45 -15.62
C PHE A 102 7.23 2.72 -16.20
N ILE A 103 6.03 2.99 -15.67
CA ILE A 103 4.79 2.40 -16.19
C ILE A 103 4.54 2.83 -17.63
N GLN A 104 4.79 4.10 -17.97
CA GLN A 104 4.65 4.57 -19.35
C GLN A 104 5.60 3.83 -20.31
N ARG A 105 6.85 3.61 -19.91
CA ARG A 105 7.84 2.86 -20.70
C ARG A 105 7.47 1.40 -20.87
N ILE A 106 6.96 0.75 -19.82
CA ILE A 106 6.45 -0.63 -19.90
C ILE A 106 5.29 -0.72 -20.87
N TRP A 107 4.37 0.24 -20.84
CA TRP A 107 3.19 0.20 -21.70
C TRP A 107 3.50 0.43 -23.18
N ALA A 108 4.56 1.19 -23.47
CA ALA A 108 5.02 1.46 -24.84
C ALA A 108 6.00 0.41 -25.39
N ALA A 109 6.38 -0.59 -24.58
CA ALA A 109 7.26 -1.69 -24.98
C ALA A 109 6.49 -2.80 -25.71
#